data_AF-A0A1I8P4H8-F1
#
_entry.id   AF-A0A1I8P4H8-F1
#
_cell.length_a   1.000
_cell.length_b   1.000
_cell.length_c   1.000
_cell.angle_alpha   90.00
_cell.angle_beta   90.00
_cell.angle_gamma   90.00
#
_symmetry.space_group_name_H-M   'P 1'
#
loop_
_entity.id
_entity.type
_entity.pdbx_description
1 polymer ?
#
loop_
_entity_poly.entity_id
_entity_poly.type
_entity_poly.pdbx_seq_one_letter_code
_entity_poly.pdbx_strand_id
1 'polypeptide(L)'
;MNALVALSLQLIIVEFFMEVAASFVIVVSSRTKRPYNLFLHILQDILNLVDYMNVQIVFIDHKQPQRVEGPRRHNLLLIDSYEAFLDIDIISYTKDYDASEFYHIFLMQKDELINEHMQNIFNYCWSNQIINCNIQFQNARGDLHLYTYFPFDEVNSCGNTQPQHINQFVQDNWLNRPYFLPKTNNFYGCPLLGVIRSVAPYVYINPNRNDSYEGFEVEMVKEVARILNFTLELKLALADDRSNPTENGALSM
;
A
#
# COMPACT_ATOMS: atom_id res chain seq x y z
N MET A 1 2.96 -6.79 27.45
CA MET A 1 3.25 -6.14 26.15
C MET A 1 2.79 -7.03 25.00
N ASN A 2 3.29 -8.27 24.93
CA ASN A 2 3.05 -9.21 23.81
C ASN A 2 1.57 -9.57 23.62
N ALA A 3 0.86 -9.92 24.71
CA ALA A 3 -0.52 -10.42 24.63
C ALA A 3 -1.51 -9.40 24.05
N LEU A 4 -1.37 -8.10 24.39
CA LEU A 4 -2.26 -7.05 23.87
C LEU A 4 -2.03 -6.83 22.37
N VAL A 5 -0.77 -6.80 21.93
CA VAL A 5 -0.42 -6.71 20.51
C VAL A 5 -0.95 -7.93 19.76
N ALA A 6 -0.70 -9.14 20.29
CA ALA A 6 -1.20 -10.37 19.70
C ALA A 6 -2.73 -10.36 19.55
N LEU A 7 -3.46 -9.98 20.60
CA LEU A 7 -4.92 -9.88 20.58
C LEU A 7 -5.42 -8.88 19.52
N SER A 8 -4.80 -7.70 19.45
CA SER A 8 -5.18 -6.69 18.45
C SER A 8 -4.94 -7.16 17.01
N LEU A 9 -3.85 -7.92 16.77
CA LEU A 9 -3.53 -8.51 15.47
C LEU A 9 -4.46 -9.68 15.14
N GLN A 10 -4.76 -10.52 16.12
CA GLN A 10 -5.73 -11.62 15.99
C GLN A 10 -7.09 -11.10 15.53
N LEU A 11 -7.58 -10.00 16.12
CA LEU A 11 -8.86 -9.41 15.70
C LEU A 11 -8.84 -8.94 14.25
N ILE A 12 -7.75 -8.31 13.79
CA ILE A 12 -7.61 -7.91 12.38
C ILE A 12 -7.54 -9.14 11.46
N ILE A 13 -6.86 -10.21 11.89
CA ILE A 13 -6.80 -11.46 11.12
C ILE A 13 -8.20 -12.05 10.99
N VAL A 14 -8.93 -12.21 12.09
CA VAL A 14 -10.27 -12.83 12.11
C VAL A 14 -11.28 -12.00 11.35
N GLU A 15 -11.30 -10.69 11.58
CA GLU A 15 -12.38 -9.82 11.12
C GLU A 15 -12.10 -9.16 9.78
N PHE A 16 -10.92 -9.36 9.21
CA PHE A 16 -10.59 -8.89 7.87
C PHE A 16 -9.93 -9.99 7.05
N PHE A 17 -8.73 -10.47 7.41
CA PHE A 17 -8.01 -11.43 6.55
C PHE A 17 -8.80 -12.72 6.31
N MET A 18 -9.46 -13.28 7.34
CA MET A 18 -10.26 -14.50 7.19
C MET A 18 -11.57 -14.27 6.43
N GLU A 19 -12.10 -13.04 6.41
CA GLU A 19 -13.29 -12.70 5.64
C GLU A 19 -12.99 -12.54 4.14
N VAL A 20 -11.81 -12.01 3.79
CA VAL A 20 -11.47 -11.63 2.41
C VAL A 20 -10.47 -12.54 1.72
N ALA A 21 -9.84 -13.49 2.43
CA ALA A 21 -8.76 -14.32 1.89
C ALA A 21 -8.82 -15.77 2.38
N ALA A 22 -8.40 -16.71 1.51
CA ALA A 22 -8.16 -18.11 1.88
C ALA A 22 -6.75 -18.36 2.46
N SER A 23 -5.85 -17.38 2.29
CA SER A 23 -4.46 -17.44 2.76
C SER A 23 -3.90 -16.04 2.98
N PHE A 24 -2.94 -15.91 3.89
CA PHE A 24 -2.17 -14.68 4.08
C PHE A 24 -0.72 -15.01 4.42
N VAL A 25 0.14 -14.00 4.27
CA VAL A 25 1.57 -14.11 4.54
C VAL A 25 1.90 -13.32 5.79
N ILE A 26 2.66 -13.91 6.70
CA ILE A 26 3.30 -13.21 7.81
C ILE A 26 4.79 -13.10 7.52
N VAL A 27 5.31 -11.89 7.47
CA VAL A 27 6.73 -11.64 7.27
C VAL A 27 7.30 -11.01 8.53
N VAL A 28 8.38 -11.59 9.04
CA VAL A 28 9.14 -11.06 10.18
C VAL A 28 10.48 -10.58 9.68
N SER A 29 10.77 -9.30 9.91
CA SER A 29 12.08 -8.71 9.62
C SER A 29 12.50 -7.84 10.80
N SER A 30 13.70 -8.07 11.31
CA SER A 30 14.18 -7.34 12.49
C SER A 30 15.68 -7.20 12.42
N ARG A 31 16.19 -5.97 12.58
CA ARG A 31 17.64 -5.72 12.62
C ARG A 31 18.22 -5.87 14.02
N THR A 32 17.36 -5.93 15.04
CA THR A 32 17.77 -6.12 16.43
C THR A 32 17.18 -7.38 17.06
N LYS A 33 17.92 -8.03 17.99
CA LYS A 33 17.51 -9.30 18.60
C LYS A 33 16.28 -9.19 19.51
N ARG A 34 16.10 -8.05 20.18
CA ARG A 34 15.04 -7.87 21.18
C ARG A 34 13.63 -7.82 20.55
N PRO A 35 13.36 -6.98 19.53
CA PRO A 35 12.13 -7.02 18.75
C PRO A 35 11.90 -8.37 18.07
N TYR A 36 12.95 -9.00 17.53
CA TYR A 36 12.83 -10.33 16.93
C TYR A 36 12.23 -11.36 17.90
N ASN A 37 12.76 -11.46 19.12
CA ASN A 37 12.21 -12.36 20.14
C ASN A 37 10.77 -12.01 20.52
N LEU A 38 10.42 -10.72 20.55
CA LEU A 38 9.05 -10.27 20.76
C LEU A 38 8.11 -10.76 19.64
N PHE A 39 8.53 -10.62 18.38
CA PHE A 39 7.76 -11.09 17.22
C PHE A 39 7.53 -12.60 17.26
N LEU A 40 8.52 -13.38 17.71
CA LEU A 40 8.32 -14.83 17.90
C LEU A 40 7.22 -15.15 18.92
N HIS A 41 7.13 -14.41 20.02
CA HIS A 41 6.04 -14.60 20.99
C HIS A 41 4.69 -14.17 20.43
N ILE A 42 4.62 -13.05 19.71
CA ILE A 42 3.39 -12.61 19.03
C ILE A 42 2.93 -13.66 18.02
N LEU A 43 3.86 -14.24 17.24
CA LEU A 43 3.56 -15.32 16.31
C LEU A 43 3.00 -16.55 17.00
N GLN A 44 3.58 -16.98 18.13
CA GLN A 44 3.06 -18.11 18.91
C GLN A 44 1.60 -17.88 19.29
N ASP A 45 1.28 -16.68 19.76
CA ASP A 45 -0.09 -16.32 20.15
C ASP A 45 -1.02 -16.28 18.93
N ILE A 46 -0.60 -15.70 17.80
CA ILE A 46 -1.39 -15.63 16.57
C ILE A 46 -1.69 -17.04 16.02
N LEU A 47 -0.69 -17.92 15.93
CA LEU A 47 -0.84 -19.23 15.30
C LEU A 47 -1.78 -20.17 16.06
N ASN A 48 -1.92 -19.99 17.38
CA ASN A 48 -2.91 -20.73 18.17
C ASN A 48 -4.37 -20.39 17.80
N LEU A 49 -4.60 -19.33 17.02
CA LEU A 49 -5.94 -18.84 16.67
C LEU A 49 -6.36 -19.20 15.24
N VAL A 50 -5.42 -19.62 14.39
CA VAL A 50 -5.62 -19.75 12.94
C VAL A 50 -5.65 -21.23 12.54
N ASP A 51 -6.65 -21.97 13.02
CA ASP A 51 -6.78 -23.41 12.76
C ASP A 51 -7.21 -23.75 11.30
N TYR A 52 -7.73 -22.78 10.55
CA TYR A 52 -8.41 -23.02 9.26
C TYR A 52 -7.88 -22.23 8.05
N MET A 53 -6.79 -21.45 8.19
CA MET A 53 -6.22 -20.68 7.06
C MET A 53 -4.84 -21.19 6.68
N ASN A 54 -4.51 -21.08 5.39
CA ASN A 54 -3.15 -21.29 4.94
C ASN A 54 -2.31 -20.06 5.27
N VAL A 55 -1.41 -20.20 6.25
CA VAL A 55 -0.50 -19.14 6.68
C VAL A 55 0.91 -19.45 6.19
N GLN A 56 1.48 -18.59 5.36
CA GLN A 56 2.89 -18.63 5.03
C GLN A 56 3.67 -17.72 5.96
N ILE A 57 4.65 -18.26 6.68
CA ILE A 57 5.51 -17.48 7.58
C ILE A 57 6.88 -17.36 6.95
N VAL A 58 7.41 -16.15 6.88
CA VAL A 58 8.73 -15.87 6.32
C VAL A 58 9.54 -15.04 7.29
N PHE A 59 10.77 -15.48 7.55
CA PHE A 59 11.75 -14.76 8.34
C PHE A 59 12.80 -14.19 7.41
N ILE A 60 12.98 -12.87 7.42
CA ILE A 60 13.95 -12.17 6.58
C ILE A 60 15.24 -11.98 7.37
N ASP A 61 16.34 -12.49 6.82
CA ASP A 61 17.68 -12.14 7.27
C ASP A 61 18.20 -10.97 6.43
N HIS A 62 18.45 -9.83 7.07
CA HIS A 62 19.07 -8.66 6.43
C HIS A 62 20.42 -8.96 5.76
N LYS A 63 21.09 -10.06 6.12
CA LYS A 63 22.35 -10.50 5.50
C LYS A 63 22.14 -11.38 4.27
N GLN A 64 20.97 -11.99 4.14
CA GLN A 64 20.60 -12.88 3.04
C GLN A 64 19.17 -12.55 2.62
N PRO A 65 18.97 -11.44 1.90
CA PRO A 65 17.65 -11.08 1.42
C PRO A 65 17.11 -12.23 0.56
N GLN A 66 16.00 -12.80 1.02
CA GLN A 66 15.40 -13.96 0.38
C GLN A 66 14.10 -13.58 -0.30
N ARG A 67 13.95 -14.12 -1.50
CA ARG A 67 12.72 -14.10 -2.28
C ARG A 67 11.61 -14.88 -1.50
N VAL A 68 10.65 -14.18 -0.88
CA VAL A 68 9.35 -14.74 -0.45
C VAL A 68 8.51 -15.25 -1.64
N GLU A 69 8.30 -16.55 -1.82
CA GLU A 69 7.49 -17.05 -2.94
C GLU A 69 5.98 -16.94 -2.68
N GLY A 70 5.16 -16.84 -3.73
CA GLY A 70 3.69 -16.93 -3.65
C GLY A 70 2.91 -15.60 -3.78
N PRO A 71 1.57 -15.68 -3.96
CA PRO A 71 0.70 -14.51 -4.10
C PRO A 71 0.54 -13.76 -2.76
N ARG A 72 0.88 -12.47 -2.75
CA ARG A 72 0.94 -11.62 -1.56
C ARG A 72 -0.19 -10.59 -1.47
N ARG A 73 -1.43 -11.06 -1.62
CA ARG A 73 -2.60 -10.17 -1.54
C ARG A 73 -2.87 -9.66 -0.13
N HIS A 74 -2.53 -10.43 0.90
CA HIS A 74 -2.77 -10.07 2.30
C HIS A 74 -1.52 -10.38 3.11
N ASN A 75 -0.93 -9.32 3.67
CA ASN A 75 0.38 -9.36 4.29
C ASN A 75 0.29 -8.77 5.70
N LEU A 76 0.75 -9.54 6.68
CA LEU A 76 1.07 -9.06 8.01
C LEU A 76 2.59 -8.94 8.14
N LEU A 77 3.10 -7.73 8.31
CA LEU A 77 4.54 -7.50 8.51
C LEU A 77 4.80 -7.20 9.99
N LEU A 78 5.78 -7.89 10.59
CA LEU A 78 6.30 -7.60 11.92
C LEU A 78 7.72 -7.04 11.75
N ILE A 79 7.89 -5.74 11.99
CA ILE A 79 9.13 -5.00 11.70
C ILE A 79 9.57 -4.10 12.85
N ASP A 80 10.89 -3.88 13.00
CA ASP A 80 11.45 -2.99 14.03
C ASP A 80 11.98 -1.64 13.52
N SER A 81 12.06 -1.46 12.20
CA SER A 81 12.56 -0.22 11.60
C SER A 81 12.13 -0.06 10.13
N TYR A 82 12.39 1.11 9.55
CA TYR A 82 12.14 1.36 8.12
C TYR A 82 13.11 0.52 7.27
N GLU A 83 14.33 0.34 7.73
CA GLU A 83 15.31 -0.46 7.03
C GLU A 83 14.96 -1.97 7.09
N ALA A 84 14.42 -2.46 8.21
CA ALA A 84 13.88 -3.82 8.29
C ALA A 84 12.71 -4.03 7.32
N PHE A 85 11.91 -2.99 7.07
CA PHE A 85 10.88 -3.01 6.03
C PHE A 85 11.49 -3.08 4.62
N LEU A 86 12.54 -2.30 4.34
CA LEU A 86 13.26 -2.35 3.06
C LEU A 86 13.90 -3.72 2.80
N ASP A 87 14.38 -4.41 3.85
CA ASP A 87 14.97 -5.75 3.74
C ASP A 87 13.98 -6.80 3.20
N ILE A 88 12.68 -6.57 3.34
CA ILE A 88 11.63 -7.47 2.85
C ILE A 88 11.51 -7.40 1.32
N ASP A 89 11.89 -6.26 0.72
CA ASP A 89 11.78 -5.99 -0.72
C ASP A 89 10.40 -6.38 -1.30
N ILE A 90 9.35 -5.73 -0.79
CA ILE A 90 7.98 -6.09 -1.17
C ILE A 90 7.69 -5.86 -2.67
N ILE A 91 8.42 -4.96 -3.32
CA ILE A 91 8.18 -4.52 -4.71
C ILE A 91 8.73 -5.44 -5.78
N SER A 92 9.69 -6.32 -5.47
CA SER A 92 10.27 -7.26 -6.45
C SER A 92 9.27 -8.28 -6.99
N TYR A 93 8.01 -8.20 -6.57
CA TYR A 93 6.90 -9.05 -6.96
C TYR A 93 5.72 -8.23 -7.44
N THR A 94 5.40 -7.11 -6.78
CA THR A 94 4.29 -6.25 -7.19
C THR A 94 4.47 -5.70 -8.62
N LYS A 95 5.72 -5.57 -9.09
CA LYS A 95 6.01 -5.16 -10.47
C LYS A 95 5.39 -6.08 -11.53
N ASP A 96 5.20 -7.36 -11.20
CA ASP A 96 4.70 -8.37 -12.15
C ASP A 96 3.20 -8.67 -11.96
N TYR A 97 2.53 -8.05 -10.99
CA TYR A 97 1.13 -8.35 -10.63
C TYR A 97 0.29 -7.10 -10.33
N ASP A 98 -0.74 -6.85 -11.15
CA ASP A 98 -1.73 -5.77 -10.96
C ASP A 98 -2.80 -6.08 -9.88
N ALA A 99 -2.42 -6.78 -8.81
CA ALA A 99 -3.36 -7.15 -7.74
C ALA A 99 -3.40 -6.08 -6.64
N SER A 100 -4.59 -5.81 -6.09
CA SER A 100 -4.70 -5.01 -4.86
C SER A 100 -4.15 -5.82 -3.68
N GLU A 101 -2.98 -5.42 -3.19
CA GLU A 101 -2.33 -5.98 -2.02
C GLU A 101 -2.67 -5.18 -0.76
N PHE A 102 -2.86 -5.88 0.36
CA PHE A 102 -3.13 -5.32 1.68
C PHE A 102 -1.94 -5.59 2.60
N TYR A 103 -1.38 -4.53 3.17
CA TYR A 103 -0.26 -4.58 4.11
C TYR A 103 -0.71 -4.02 5.46
N HIS A 104 -0.78 -4.91 6.44
CA HIS A 104 -0.89 -4.54 7.85
C HIS A 104 0.48 -4.69 8.50
N ILE A 105 1.03 -3.60 9.01
CA ILE A 105 2.41 -3.56 9.49
C ILE A 105 2.40 -3.28 10.98
N PHE A 106 2.84 -4.23 11.80
CA PHE A 106 3.19 -3.94 13.19
C PHE A 106 4.62 -3.40 13.24
N LEU A 107 4.75 -2.11 13.53
CA LEU A 107 6.04 -1.42 13.64
C LEU A 107 6.41 -1.22 15.09
N MET A 108 7.43 -1.94 15.55
CA MET A 108 8.01 -1.77 16.88
C MET A 108 9.12 -0.73 16.84
N GLN A 109 8.83 0.49 17.25
CA GLN A 109 9.81 1.58 17.30
C GLN A 109 9.62 2.44 18.57
N LYS A 110 10.60 3.28 18.91
CA LYS A 110 10.47 4.30 19.96
C LYS A 110 9.52 5.42 19.51
N ASP A 111 8.77 5.99 20.46
CA ASP A 111 7.84 7.11 20.24
C ASP A 111 8.49 8.31 19.52
N GLU A 112 9.78 8.58 19.77
CA GLU A 112 10.52 9.69 19.15
C GLU A 112 10.78 9.48 17.65
N LEU A 113 10.88 8.22 17.20
CA LEU A 113 11.24 7.85 15.84
C LEU A 113 10.04 7.37 15.02
N ILE A 114 8.90 7.06 15.66
CA ILE A 114 7.77 6.40 14.99
C ILE A 114 7.23 7.22 13.82
N ASN A 115 7.08 8.55 13.97
CA ASN A 115 6.53 9.40 12.91
C ASN A 115 7.41 9.43 11.67
N GLU A 116 8.74 9.53 11.85
CA GLU A 116 9.69 9.49 10.74
C GLU A 116 9.63 8.14 10.00
N HIS A 117 9.64 7.04 10.75
CA HIS A 117 9.57 5.70 10.17
C HIS A 117 8.25 5.45 9.44
N MET A 118 7.11 5.86 10.02
CA MET A 118 5.80 5.75 9.37
C MET A 118 5.75 6.57 8.08
N GLN A 119 6.24 7.81 8.11
CA GLN A 119 6.31 8.68 6.94
C GLN A 119 7.15 8.05 5.83
N ASN A 120 8.30 7.47 6.16
CA ASN A 120 9.17 6.80 5.19
C ASN A 120 8.51 5.55 4.59
N ILE A 121 7.83 4.75 5.40
CA ILE A 121 7.07 3.59 4.93
C ILE A 121 5.91 4.01 4.03
N PHE A 122 5.13 5.03 4.40
CA PHE A 122 4.02 5.52 3.57
C PHE A 122 4.48 6.18 2.28
N ASN A 123 5.60 6.92 2.31
CA ASN A 123 6.27 7.40 1.09
C ASN A 123 6.62 6.23 0.17
N TYR A 124 7.26 5.20 0.71
CA TYR A 124 7.61 4.01 -0.05
C TYR A 124 6.36 3.30 -0.62
N CYS A 125 5.32 3.09 0.20
CA CYS A 125 4.07 2.48 -0.22
C CYS A 125 3.47 3.27 -1.41
N TRP A 126 3.37 4.60 -1.31
CA TRP A 126 2.82 5.45 -2.36
C TRP A 126 3.66 5.45 -3.65
N SER A 127 4.98 5.61 -3.53
CA SER A 127 5.89 5.60 -4.70
C SER A 127 5.87 4.27 -5.47
N ASN A 128 5.44 3.19 -4.82
CA ASN A 128 5.31 1.87 -5.42
C ASN A 128 3.86 1.42 -5.60
N GLN A 129 2.90 2.36 -5.63
CA GLN A 129 1.48 2.10 -5.92
C GLN A 129 0.78 1.15 -4.92
N ILE A 130 1.34 1.00 -3.71
CA ILE A 130 0.77 0.20 -2.63
C ILE A 130 -0.22 1.04 -1.84
N ILE A 131 -1.48 1.02 -2.27
CA ILE A 131 -2.56 1.86 -1.71
C ILE A 131 -2.95 1.39 -0.29
N ASN A 132 -3.13 0.08 -0.08
CA ASN A 132 -3.61 -0.46 1.20
C ASN A 132 -2.44 -0.79 2.13
N CYS A 133 -1.92 0.23 2.79
CA CYS A 133 -0.76 0.14 3.68
C CYS A 133 -1.13 0.81 5.01
N ASN A 134 -1.23 -0.02 6.06
CA ASN A 134 -1.59 0.36 7.41
C ASN A 134 -0.45 0.06 8.37
N ILE A 135 -0.19 0.95 9.32
CA ILE A 135 0.82 0.76 10.37
C ILE A 135 0.15 0.76 11.73
N GLN A 136 0.29 -0.36 12.43
CA GLN A 136 -0.02 -0.51 13.83
C GLN A 136 1.22 -0.23 14.67
N PHE A 137 1.05 0.58 15.71
CA PHE A 137 2.11 0.99 16.62
C PHE A 137 1.64 0.92 18.07
N GLN A 138 2.51 0.47 18.97
CA GLN A 138 2.30 0.56 20.42
C GLN A 138 3.22 1.63 21.02
N ASN A 139 2.64 2.66 21.62
CA ASN A 139 3.40 3.72 22.28
C ASN A 139 4.00 3.27 23.63
N ALA A 140 4.84 4.11 24.23
CA ALA A 140 5.47 3.83 25.52
C ALA A 140 4.48 3.66 26.69
N ARG A 141 3.23 4.15 26.56
CA ARG A 141 2.15 3.94 27.55
C ARG A 141 1.43 2.60 27.37
N GLY A 142 1.71 1.88 26.28
CA GLY A 142 1.06 0.64 25.92
C GLY A 142 -0.19 0.81 25.06
N ASP A 143 -0.56 2.05 24.71
CA ASP A 143 -1.70 2.31 23.82
C ASP A 143 -1.37 1.83 22.40
N LEU A 144 -2.33 1.18 21.77
CA LEU A 144 -2.21 0.64 20.43
C LEU A 144 -3.01 1.50 19.45
N HIS A 145 -2.32 1.95 18.41
CA HIS A 145 -2.84 2.88 17.41
C HIS A 145 -2.67 2.30 16.03
N LEU A 146 -3.61 2.62 15.14
CA LEU A 146 -3.56 2.27 13.72
C LEU A 146 -3.50 3.55 12.89
N TYR A 147 -2.53 3.59 12.00
CA TYR A 147 -2.29 4.69 11.07
C TYR A 147 -2.40 4.21 9.64
N THR A 148 -2.76 5.13 8.75
CA THR A 148 -2.67 4.96 7.31
C THR A 148 -2.29 6.31 6.68
N TYR A 149 -2.13 6.35 5.36
CA TYR A 149 -2.02 7.60 4.63
C TYR A 149 -3.18 7.76 3.64
N PHE A 150 -3.53 9.01 3.32
CA PHE A 150 -4.55 9.35 2.34
C PHE A 150 -3.92 10.17 1.22
N PRO A 151 -3.64 9.57 0.04
CA PRO A 151 -3.01 10.29 -1.05
C PRO A 151 -3.88 11.40 -1.64
N PHE A 152 -5.19 11.37 -1.36
CA PHE A 152 -6.14 12.38 -1.78
C PHE A 152 -7.04 12.74 -0.59
N ASP A 153 -7.22 14.03 -0.33
CA ASP A 153 -8.06 14.54 0.77
C ASP A 153 -8.82 15.83 0.39
N GLU A 154 -9.79 16.21 1.23
CA GLU A 154 -10.65 17.39 1.01
C GLU A 154 -9.90 18.73 0.98
N VAL A 155 -8.68 18.78 1.52
CA VAL A 155 -7.81 19.96 1.47
C VAL A 155 -6.99 20.00 0.18
N ASN A 156 -7.34 19.18 -0.81
CA ASN A 156 -6.72 19.10 -2.14
C ASN A 156 -5.23 18.77 -2.07
N SER A 157 -4.84 17.93 -1.10
CA SER A 157 -3.49 17.42 -1.01
C SER A 157 -3.34 16.21 -1.94
N CYS A 158 -2.52 16.35 -2.97
CA CYS A 158 -2.28 15.31 -3.97
C CYS A 158 -0.98 14.55 -3.68
N GLY A 159 -1.09 13.24 -3.51
CA GLY A 159 0.03 12.38 -3.13
C GLY A 159 0.47 12.55 -1.67
N ASN A 160 -0.45 12.92 -0.77
CA ASN A 160 -0.13 13.09 0.64
C ASN A 160 0.10 11.74 1.34
N THR A 161 1.27 11.59 1.94
CA THR A 161 1.71 10.37 2.63
C THR A 161 1.86 10.59 4.14
N GLN A 162 1.42 11.72 4.66
CA GLN A 162 1.48 12.03 6.09
C GLN A 162 0.72 10.98 6.90
N PRO A 163 1.32 10.44 7.99
CA PRO A 163 0.63 9.49 8.86
C PRO A 163 -0.65 10.09 9.45
N GLN A 164 -1.78 9.44 9.16
CA GLN A 164 -3.10 9.79 9.71
C GLN A 164 -3.56 8.69 10.66
N HIS A 165 -3.88 9.07 11.89
CA HIS A 165 -4.44 8.16 12.88
C HIS A 165 -5.88 7.80 12.51
N ILE A 166 -6.17 6.52 12.32
CA ILE A 166 -7.50 6.05 11.87
C ILE A 166 -8.22 5.19 12.91
N ASN A 167 -7.49 4.60 13.86
CA ASN A 167 -8.09 3.71 14.84
C ASN A 167 -7.23 3.57 16.10
N GLN A 168 -7.88 3.16 17.18
CA GLN A 168 -7.22 2.85 18.45
C GLN A 168 -7.79 1.55 19.02
N PHE A 169 -6.93 0.77 19.68
CA PHE A 169 -7.32 -0.44 20.37
C PHE A 169 -7.58 -0.13 21.85
N VAL A 170 -8.81 -0.31 22.30
CA VAL A 170 -9.28 0.05 23.65
C VAL A 170 -10.19 -1.05 24.16
N GLN A 171 -10.00 -1.47 25.42
CA GLN A 171 -10.84 -2.51 26.06
C GLN A 171 -10.95 -3.78 25.21
N ASP A 172 -9.80 -4.29 24.75
CA ASP A 172 -9.71 -5.53 23.98
C ASP A 172 -10.45 -5.50 22.62
N ASN A 173 -10.71 -4.32 22.07
CA ASN A 173 -11.33 -4.16 20.76
C ASN A 173 -10.82 -2.93 19.99
N TRP A 174 -10.96 -2.94 18.66
CA TRP A 174 -10.74 -1.78 17.82
C TRP A 174 -11.97 -0.88 17.80
N LEU A 175 -11.78 0.43 17.98
CA LEU A 175 -12.90 1.39 18.09
C LEU A 175 -13.73 1.50 16.81
N ASN A 176 -13.09 1.41 15.64
CA ASN A 176 -13.75 1.64 14.35
C ASN A 176 -13.51 0.50 13.35
N ARG A 177 -14.44 0.36 12.40
CA ARG A 177 -14.30 -0.46 11.19
C ARG A 177 -14.82 0.32 9.97
N PRO A 178 -14.35 0.04 8.74
CA PRO A 178 -13.37 -1.01 8.37
C PRO A 178 -11.91 -0.63 8.72
N TYR A 179 -11.01 -1.63 8.79
CA TYR A 179 -9.59 -1.43 9.10
C TYR A 179 -8.82 -0.77 7.95
N PHE A 180 -9.15 -1.14 6.71
CA PHE A 180 -8.59 -0.54 5.50
C PHE A 180 -9.63 0.42 4.93
N LEU A 181 -9.34 1.72 5.03
CA LEU A 181 -10.24 2.76 4.55
C LEU A 181 -10.07 2.95 3.03
N PRO A 182 -11.16 3.17 2.27
CA PRO A 182 -11.06 3.47 0.84
C PRO A 182 -10.28 4.75 0.58
N LYS A 183 -9.34 4.71 -0.37
CA LYS A 183 -8.44 5.85 -0.70
C LYS A 183 -8.56 6.35 -2.13
N THR A 184 -9.29 5.62 -2.98
CA THR A 184 -9.38 5.87 -4.43
C THR A 184 -10.81 6.06 -4.91
N ASN A 185 -11.74 6.32 -3.99
CA ASN A 185 -13.15 6.59 -4.35
C ASN A 185 -13.37 8.05 -4.78
N ASN A 186 -12.47 8.95 -4.39
CA ASN A 186 -12.53 10.38 -4.71
C ASN A 186 -11.10 10.95 -4.66
N PHE A 187 -10.69 11.66 -5.70
CA PHE A 187 -9.35 12.21 -5.88
C PHE A 187 -9.32 13.72 -5.57
N TYR A 188 -10.45 14.27 -5.11
CA TYR A 188 -10.62 15.64 -4.61
C TYR A 188 -10.12 16.74 -5.54
N GLY A 189 -10.18 16.51 -6.86
CA GLY A 189 -9.75 17.45 -7.88
C GLY A 189 -8.26 17.37 -8.24
N CYS A 190 -7.52 16.37 -7.73
CA CYS A 190 -6.12 16.22 -8.07
C CYS A 190 -5.87 16.07 -9.57
N PRO A 191 -4.85 16.72 -10.14
CA PRO A 191 -4.57 16.62 -11.56
C PRO A 191 -3.91 15.28 -11.92
N LEU A 192 -4.45 14.60 -12.92
CA LEU A 192 -3.84 13.43 -13.54
C LEU A 192 -3.43 13.75 -14.98
N LEU A 193 -2.17 13.48 -15.28
CA LEU A 193 -1.61 13.63 -16.62
C LEU A 193 -1.91 12.38 -17.45
N GLY A 194 -2.68 12.53 -18.53
CA GLY A 194 -2.88 11.52 -19.56
C GLY A 194 -2.04 11.83 -20.79
N VAL A 195 -1.24 10.86 -21.24
CA VAL A 195 -0.56 10.94 -22.54
C VAL A 195 -1.44 10.27 -23.59
N ILE A 196 -1.79 11.01 -24.64
CA ILE A 196 -2.67 10.55 -25.71
C ILE A 196 -1.97 10.57 -27.06
N ARG A 197 -2.42 9.69 -27.95
CA ARG A 197 -1.94 9.59 -29.33
C ARG A 197 -3.14 9.73 -30.26
N SER A 198 -2.98 10.49 -31.34
CA SER A 198 -4.05 10.71 -32.32
C SER A 198 -4.28 9.47 -33.18
N VAL A 199 -5.12 8.55 -32.69
CA VAL A 199 -5.50 7.33 -33.40
C VAL A 199 -7.02 7.27 -33.47
N ALA A 200 -7.58 7.48 -34.66
CA ALA A 200 -9.02 7.33 -34.86
C ALA A 200 -9.43 5.84 -34.71
N PRO A 201 -10.60 5.52 -34.09
CA PRO A 201 -11.62 6.44 -33.55
C PRO A 201 -11.44 6.78 -32.05
N TYR A 202 -10.31 6.41 -31.45
CA TYR A 202 -10.05 6.52 -30.03
C TYR A 202 -9.77 7.97 -29.60
N VAL A 203 -8.95 8.67 -30.40
CA VAL A 203 -8.57 10.07 -30.17
C VAL A 203 -8.51 10.83 -31.49
N TYR A 204 -9.18 11.98 -31.54
CA TYR A 204 -9.12 13.00 -32.57
C TYR A 204 -8.55 14.28 -31.98
N ILE A 205 -7.64 14.93 -32.70
CA ILE A 205 -7.15 16.27 -32.37
C ILE A 205 -8.12 17.29 -32.97
N ASN A 206 -8.61 18.23 -32.15
CA ASN A 206 -9.40 19.34 -32.67
C ASN A 206 -8.44 20.39 -33.29
N PRO A 207 -8.47 20.61 -34.61
CA PRO A 207 -7.54 21.54 -35.26
C PRO A 207 -7.78 23.01 -34.89
N ASN A 208 -8.95 23.33 -34.31
CA ASN A 208 -9.37 24.70 -34.03
C ASN A 208 -9.21 25.12 -32.56
N ARG A 209 -8.82 24.19 -31.68
CA ARG A 209 -8.62 24.43 -30.25
C ARG A 209 -7.41 23.65 -29.76
N ASN A 210 -6.37 24.36 -29.33
CA ASN A 210 -5.25 23.74 -28.63
C ASN A 210 -5.77 22.98 -27.40
N ASP A 211 -5.19 21.80 -27.16
CA ASP A 211 -5.49 20.91 -26.02
C ASP A 211 -6.95 20.41 -25.94
N SER A 212 -7.68 20.46 -27.06
CA SER A 212 -9.01 19.87 -27.18
C SER A 212 -8.95 18.56 -27.94
N TYR A 213 -9.35 17.50 -27.24
CA TYR A 213 -9.35 16.14 -27.75
C TYR A 213 -10.75 15.55 -27.67
N GLU A 214 -11.07 14.72 -28.67
CA GLU A 214 -12.35 14.03 -28.81
C GLU A 214 -12.11 12.56 -29.18
N GLY A 215 -13.13 11.72 -29.11
CA GLY A 215 -13.02 10.29 -29.45
C GLY A 215 -13.40 9.39 -28.28
N PHE A 216 -13.50 8.10 -28.55
CA PHE A 216 -14.05 7.13 -27.60
C PHE A 216 -13.25 7.06 -26.28
N GLU A 217 -11.92 6.96 -26.34
CA GLU A 217 -11.09 6.88 -25.14
C GLU A 217 -11.08 8.19 -24.36
N VAL A 218 -11.15 9.33 -25.07
CA VAL A 218 -11.22 10.65 -24.44
C VAL A 218 -12.50 10.82 -23.63
N GLU A 219 -13.65 10.43 -24.18
CA GLU A 219 -14.93 10.48 -23.46
C GLU A 219 -14.96 9.48 -22.30
N MET A 220 -14.36 8.29 -22.47
CA MET A 220 -14.25 7.31 -21.40
C MET A 220 -13.44 7.84 -20.21
N VAL A 221 -12.25 8.43 -20.46
CA VAL A 221 -11.41 8.97 -19.37
C VAL A 221 -12.03 10.20 -18.73
N LYS A 222 -12.76 11.04 -19.48
CA LYS A 222 -13.53 12.17 -18.91
C LYS A 222 -14.62 11.67 -17.95
N GLU A 223 -15.30 10.58 -18.30
CA GLU A 223 -16.31 10.00 -17.41
C GLU A 223 -15.68 9.38 -16.16
N VAL A 224 -14.53 8.72 -16.28
CA VAL A 224 -13.76 8.25 -15.12
C VAL A 224 -13.30 9.42 -14.25
N ALA A 225 -12.83 10.52 -14.85
CA ALA A 225 -12.47 11.77 -14.16
C ALA A 225 -13.65 12.37 -13.39
N ARG A 226 -14.85 12.34 -13.99
CA ARG A 226 -16.08 12.80 -13.35
C ARG A 226 -16.49 11.92 -12.17
N ILE A 227 -16.40 10.59 -12.31
CA ILE A 227 -16.79 9.63 -11.26
C ILE A 227 -15.82 9.69 -10.07
N LEU A 228 -14.51 9.70 -10.35
CA LEU A 228 -13.48 9.70 -9.33
C LEU A 228 -13.07 11.11 -8.88
N ASN A 229 -13.67 12.16 -9.45
CA ASN A 229 -13.43 13.57 -9.12
C ASN A 229 -11.94 13.93 -9.17
N PHE A 230 -11.31 13.79 -10.33
CA PHE A 230 -9.98 14.32 -10.62
C PHE A 230 -10.03 15.25 -11.83
N THR A 231 -9.04 16.14 -11.97
CA THR A 231 -8.90 16.96 -13.20
C THR A 231 -7.98 16.26 -14.19
N LEU A 232 -8.37 16.26 -15.45
CA LEU A 232 -7.62 15.58 -16.50
C LEU A 232 -6.78 16.58 -17.30
N GLU A 233 -5.47 16.37 -17.33
CA GLU A 233 -4.53 17.09 -18.20
C GLU A 233 -4.10 16.15 -19.33
N LEU A 234 -4.51 16.42 -20.57
CA LEU A 234 -4.14 15.59 -21.72
C LEU A 234 -3.00 16.23 -22.50
N LYS A 235 -1.95 15.45 -22.76
CA LYS A 235 -0.81 15.84 -23.61
C LYS A 235 -0.63 14.85 -24.75
N LEU A 236 -0.38 15.37 -25.95
CA LEU A 236 0.00 14.55 -27.09
C LEU A 236 1.37 13.93 -26.88
N ALA A 237 1.51 12.65 -27.21
CA ALA A 237 2.81 11.99 -27.26
C ALA A 237 3.68 12.64 -28.35
N LEU A 238 4.98 12.80 -28.07
CA LEU A 238 5.94 13.40 -28.99
C LEU A 238 6.31 12.47 -30.17
N ALA A 239 6.22 11.15 -29.97
CA ALA A 239 6.48 10.13 -30.98
C ALA A 239 5.56 8.91 -30.79
N ASP A 240 5.35 8.14 -31.87
CA ASP A 240 4.72 6.81 -31.80
C ASP A 240 5.82 5.76 -31.64
N ASP A 241 6.16 5.47 -30.39
CA ASP A 241 7.20 4.53 -29.95
C ASP A 241 6.70 3.09 -29.79
N ARG A 242 5.42 2.83 -30.09
CA ARG A 242 4.78 1.52 -29.91
C ARG A 242 5.43 0.40 -30.73
N SER A 243 6.09 0.75 -31.84
CA SER A 243 6.63 -0.19 -32.82
C SER A 243 8.13 -0.42 -32.74
N ASN A 244 8.89 0.38 -31.97
CA ASN A 244 10.34 0.28 -31.91
C ASN A 244 10.86 0.44 -30.46
N PRO A 245 10.67 -0.57 -29.59
CA PRO A 245 11.46 -0.63 -28.37
C PRO A 245 12.94 -0.70 -28.77
N THR A 246 13.80 0.06 -28.10
CA THR A 246 15.26 -0.09 -28.25
C THR A 246 15.66 -1.52 -27.92
N GLU A 247 16.82 -1.97 -28.41
CA GLU A 247 17.33 -3.35 -28.18
C GLU A 247 17.40 -3.73 -26.69
N ASN A 248 17.45 -2.74 -25.79
CA ASN A 248 17.47 -2.92 -24.34
C ASN A 248 16.07 -2.95 -23.70
N GLY A 249 15.00 -2.96 -24.49
CA GLY A 249 13.61 -2.92 -24.03
C GLY A 249 13.15 -1.55 -23.53
N ALA A 250 13.98 -0.51 -23.61
CA ALA A 250 13.56 0.85 -23.32
C ALA A 250 12.78 1.43 -24.51
N LEU A 251 11.72 2.18 -24.24
CA LEU A 251 11.03 2.93 -25.29
C LEU A 251 11.96 4.06 -25.77
N SER A 252 12.18 4.15 -27.08
CA SER A 252 12.95 5.27 -27.64
C SER A 252 12.11 6.54 -27.52
N MET A 253 12.52 7.45 -26.64
CA MET A 253 11.96 8.81 -26.58
C MET A 253 12.35 9.61 -27.83
#